data_AF-R7ERP3-F1
#
_entry.id   AF-R7ERP3-F1
#
_cell.length_a   1.000
_cell.length_b   1.000
_cell.length_c   1.000
_cell.angle_alpha   90.00
_cell.angle_beta   90.00
_cell.angle_gamma   90.00
#
_symmetry.space_group_name_H-M   'P 1'
#
loop_
_entity.id
_entity.type
_entity.pdbx_description
1 polymer ?
#
loop_
_entity_poly.entity_id
_entity_poly.type
_entity_poly.pdbx_seq_one_letter_code
_entity_poly.pdbx_strand_id
1 'polypeptide(L)'
;MKTKRLELRPLNDRELGMLLNRQTEPELIKAYGEMLLGCRSKPDARLWYTAWAATLPDGTEVGDICFKGPPNENGETEIGYGIESAYRGKGYATEAVRAMCAWGFSMPGCYFIRAETEDGNSASERVLEKCGFRRIGVGREGNLWEIERPSAATIPAFLSFGMVTGLAIGLAAGNMEAGICLGLFAGTAAGILLDLADRKKRRRGKTAEKYRAARENAARELKDDTNNDGQPH
;
A
#
# COMPACT_ATOMS: atom_id res chain seq x y z
N MET A 1 4.03 15.02 7.62
CA MET A 1 3.47 13.96 8.48
C MET A 1 4.48 13.66 9.57
N LYS A 2 4.08 13.81 10.85
CA LYS A 2 4.98 13.54 11.99
C LYS A 2 4.79 12.11 12.49
N THR A 3 5.89 11.45 12.83
CA THR A 3 5.92 10.14 13.48
C THR A 3 6.53 10.30 14.87
N LYS A 4 6.96 9.20 15.51
CA LYS A 4 7.57 9.26 16.85
C LYS A 4 8.92 9.98 16.84
N ARG A 5 9.72 9.77 15.80
CA ARG A 5 11.10 10.26 15.68
C ARG A 5 11.38 10.98 14.36
N LEU A 6 10.48 10.92 13.38
CA LEU A 6 10.67 11.49 12.06
C LEU A 6 9.59 12.50 11.72
N GLU A 7 9.95 13.42 10.83
CA GLU A 7 9.03 14.23 10.06
C GLU A 7 9.18 13.87 8.57
N LEU A 8 8.10 13.32 8.00
CA LEU A 8 7.99 12.98 6.59
C LEU A 8 7.35 14.15 5.85
N ARG A 9 8.07 14.79 4.93
CA ARG A 9 7.59 15.97 4.21
C ARG A 9 7.63 15.73 2.70
N PRO A 10 6.53 15.94 1.96
CA PRO A 10 6.53 15.80 0.51
C PRO A 10 7.43 16.86 -0.12
N LEU A 11 8.21 16.46 -1.11
CA LEU A 11 9.07 17.36 -1.87
C LEU A 11 8.25 18.18 -2.87
N ASN A 12 8.62 19.46 -3.01
CA ASN A 12 8.12 20.30 -4.09
C ASN A 12 8.84 19.97 -5.42
N ASP A 13 8.39 20.54 -6.54
CA ASP A 13 8.94 20.24 -7.88
C ASP A 13 10.43 20.56 -8.00
N ARG A 14 10.86 21.63 -7.33
CA ARG A 14 12.26 22.05 -7.34
C ARG A 14 13.12 21.06 -6.58
N GLU A 15 12.69 20.66 -5.38
CA GLU A 15 13.40 19.70 -4.53
C GLU A 15 13.46 18.32 -5.20
N LEU A 16 12.35 17.85 -5.79
CA LEU A 16 12.30 16.60 -6.52
C LEU A 16 13.18 16.65 -7.78
N GLY A 17 13.20 17.78 -8.49
CA GLY A 17 14.13 18.00 -9.61
C GLY A 17 15.61 18.00 -9.17
N MET A 18 15.93 18.55 -8.00
CA MET A 18 17.28 18.47 -7.43
C MET A 18 17.64 17.04 -7.01
N LEU A 19 16.68 16.24 -6.54
CA LEU A 19 16.90 14.82 -6.24
C LEU A 19 17.16 14.00 -7.50
N LEU A 20 16.37 14.24 -8.55
CA LEU A 20 16.56 13.65 -9.88
C LEU A 20 17.96 13.94 -10.44
N ASN A 21 18.40 15.20 -10.40
CA ASN A 21 19.70 15.62 -10.94
C ASN A 21 20.91 15.02 -10.22
N ARG A 22 20.72 14.47 -9.00
CA ARG A 22 21.76 13.79 -8.23
C ARG A 22 21.89 12.31 -8.59
N GLN A 23 20.92 11.72 -9.28
CA GLN A 23 20.93 10.31 -9.61
C GLN A 23 21.86 10.03 -10.79
N THR A 24 22.65 8.96 -10.68
CA THR A 24 23.52 8.46 -11.75
C THR A 24 22.97 7.19 -12.40
N GLU A 25 22.15 6.43 -11.67
CA GLU A 25 21.58 5.18 -12.16
C GLU A 25 20.44 5.46 -13.15
N PRO A 26 20.49 4.91 -14.39
CA PRO A 26 19.47 5.16 -15.41
C PRO A 26 18.05 4.82 -14.96
N GLU A 27 17.88 3.76 -14.18
CA GLU A 27 16.58 3.33 -13.67
C GLU A 27 16.02 4.33 -12.65
N LEU A 28 16.87 4.85 -11.75
CA LEU A 28 16.46 5.88 -10.79
C LEU A 28 16.17 7.20 -11.50
N ILE A 29 16.99 7.61 -12.47
CA ILE A 29 16.74 8.81 -13.29
C ILE A 29 15.36 8.71 -13.96
N LYS A 30 15.04 7.55 -14.54
CA LYS A 30 13.75 7.31 -15.16
C LYS A 30 12.61 7.40 -14.14
N ALA A 31 12.72 6.70 -13.02
CA ALA A 31 11.70 6.68 -11.98
C ALA A 31 11.40 8.07 -11.41
N TYR A 32 12.44 8.82 -11.03
CA TYR A 32 12.28 10.19 -10.52
C TYR A 32 11.78 11.17 -11.60
N GLY A 33 12.11 10.93 -12.87
CA GLY A 33 11.57 11.68 -14.01
C GLY A 33 10.06 11.47 -14.17
N GLU A 34 9.61 10.22 -14.13
CA GLU A 34 8.18 9.87 -14.18
C GLU A 34 7.40 10.44 -12.99
N MET A 35 8.00 10.41 -11.80
CA MET A 35 7.49 11.05 -10.58
C MET A 35 7.30 12.56 -10.75
N LEU A 36 8.31 13.27 -11.24
CA LEU A 36 8.23 14.72 -11.47
C LEU A 36 7.20 15.07 -12.54
N LEU A 37 7.11 14.28 -13.60
CA LEU A 37 6.08 14.42 -14.63
C LEU A 37 4.68 14.19 -14.06
N GLY A 38 4.51 13.17 -13.20
CA GLY A 38 3.26 12.90 -12.48
C GLY A 38 2.83 14.07 -11.59
N CYS A 39 3.77 14.65 -10.83
CA CYS A 39 3.51 15.83 -10.00
C CYS A 39 2.98 17.03 -10.80
N ARG A 40 3.48 17.23 -12.01
CA ARG A 40 3.10 18.36 -12.89
C ARG A 40 1.81 18.10 -13.66
N SER A 41 1.63 16.89 -14.17
CA SER A 41 0.47 16.51 -14.98
C SER A 41 -0.79 16.25 -14.15
N LYS A 42 -0.63 15.82 -12.89
CA LYS A 42 -1.73 15.45 -11.99
C LYS A 42 -1.54 16.08 -10.60
N PRO A 43 -1.72 17.41 -10.47
CA PRO A 43 -1.47 18.14 -9.22
C PRO A 43 -2.31 17.62 -8.04
N ASP A 44 -3.54 17.19 -8.27
CA ASP A 44 -4.41 16.65 -7.21
C ASP A 44 -3.93 15.31 -6.64
N ALA A 45 -3.16 14.55 -7.44
CA ALA A 45 -2.56 13.28 -7.04
C ALA A 45 -1.08 13.43 -6.67
N ARG A 46 -0.55 14.66 -6.56
CA ARG A 46 0.87 14.94 -6.34
C ARG A 46 1.51 14.10 -5.24
N LEU A 47 0.81 13.91 -4.12
CA LEU A 47 1.33 13.18 -2.95
C LEU A 47 1.68 11.72 -3.25
N TRP A 48 1.12 11.15 -4.33
CA TRP A 48 1.42 9.81 -4.84
C TRP A 48 2.60 9.77 -5.82
N TYR A 49 3.04 10.92 -6.32
CA TYR A 49 4.08 11.04 -7.32
C TYR A 49 5.35 11.70 -6.79
N THR A 50 5.33 12.28 -5.60
CA THR A 50 6.51 12.93 -5.01
C THR A 50 7.19 12.04 -3.99
N ALA A 51 8.50 12.24 -3.83
CA ALA A 51 9.23 11.68 -2.70
C ALA A 51 8.90 12.49 -1.44
N TRP A 52 8.95 11.81 -0.30
CA TRP A 52 8.79 12.40 1.02
C TRP A 52 10.12 12.30 1.73
N ALA A 53 10.76 13.44 1.98
CA ALA A 53 11.97 13.49 2.78
C ALA A 53 11.64 13.06 4.21
N ALA A 54 12.41 12.12 4.75
CA ALA A 54 12.39 11.73 6.14
C ALA A 54 13.47 12.51 6.88
N THR A 55 13.04 13.33 7.86
CA THR A 55 13.94 14.19 8.63
C THR A 55 13.80 13.93 10.12
N LEU A 56 14.88 14.12 10.88
CA LEU A 56 14.83 14.20 12.34
C LEU A 56 14.26 15.55 12.80
N PRO A 57 13.86 15.72 14.08
CA PRO A 57 13.30 16.97 14.58
C PRO A 57 14.24 18.18 14.48
N ASP A 58 15.55 17.95 14.37
CA ASP A 58 16.58 18.98 14.17
C ASP A 58 16.77 19.37 12.69
N GLY A 59 15.99 18.77 11.78
CA GLY A 59 16.04 19.02 10.34
C GLY A 59 17.01 18.12 9.57
N THR A 60 17.74 17.23 10.24
CA THR A 60 18.67 16.31 9.57
C THR A 60 17.93 15.31 8.69
N GLU A 61 18.26 15.29 7.40
CA GLU A 61 17.70 14.32 6.44
C GLU A 61 18.32 12.93 6.66
N VAL A 62 17.46 11.92 6.84
CA VAL A 62 17.88 10.53 7.08
C VAL A 62 17.58 9.61 5.90
N GLY A 63 16.84 10.09 4.90
CA GLY A 63 16.46 9.37 3.70
C GLY A 63 15.12 9.84 3.17
N ASP A 64 14.50 9.01 2.32
CA ASP A 64 13.26 9.34 1.63
C ASP A 64 12.35 8.12 1.46
N ILE A 65 11.08 8.40 1.19
CA ILE A 65 10.05 7.40 0.92
C ILE A 65 9.05 7.95 -0.09
N CYS A 66 8.62 7.15 -1.05
CA CYS A 66 7.72 7.58 -2.11
C CYS A 66 6.73 6.49 -2.49
N PHE A 67 5.62 6.89 -3.11
CA PHE A 67 4.81 5.98 -3.91
C PHE A 67 5.24 6.08 -5.38
N LYS A 68 5.15 4.97 -6.12
CA LYS A 68 5.34 4.93 -7.58
C LYS A 68 4.02 5.24 -8.32
N GLY A 69 3.21 6.16 -7.79
CA GLY A 69 1.91 6.56 -8.34
C GLY A 69 0.68 6.19 -7.48
N PRO A 70 -0.51 6.70 -7.84
CA PRO A 70 -1.74 6.45 -7.12
C PRO A 70 -2.19 4.99 -7.26
N PRO A 71 -3.13 4.53 -6.41
CA PRO A 71 -3.73 3.21 -6.56
C PRO A 71 -4.31 3.00 -7.97
N ASN A 72 -4.00 1.86 -8.58
CA ASN A 72 -4.56 1.44 -9.86
C ASN A 72 -6.02 0.97 -9.71
N GLU A 73 -6.62 0.44 -10.77
CA GLU A 73 -8.01 -0.06 -10.77
C GLU A 73 -8.25 -1.21 -9.77
N ASN A 74 -7.21 -1.99 -9.46
CA ASN A 74 -7.23 -3.03 -8.43
C ASN A 74 -7.04 -2.48 -7.00
N GLY A 75 -6.87 -1.16 -6.87
CA GLY A 75 -6.57 -0.47 -5.63
C GLY A 75 -5.16 -0.72 -5.11
N GLU A 76 -4.22 -0.94 -6.01
CA GLU A 76 -2.83 -1.28 -5.71
C GLU A 76 -1.91 -0.12 -6.03
N THR A 77 -0.99 0.17 -5.13
CA THR A 77 0.12 1.09 -5.35
C THR A 77 1.41 0.43 -4.87
N GLU A 78 2.55 1.00 -5.25
CA GLU A 78 3.87 0.53 -4.86
C GLU A 78 4.61 1.62 -4.11
N ILE A 79 5.36 1.23 -3.09
CA ILE A 79 6.17 2.12 -2.27
C ILE A 79 7.67 1.83 -2.48
N GLY A 80 8.46 2.88 -2.61
CA GLY A 80 9.93 2.83 -2.59
C GLY A 80 10.46 3.61 -1.39
N TYR A 81 11.59 3.20 -0.83
CA TYR A 81 12.22 3.92 0.28
C TYR A 81 13.72 3.70 0.32
N GLY A 82 14.44 4.74 0.77
CA GLY A 82 15.88 4.75 0.97
C GLY A 82 16.23 5.35 2.32
N ILE A 83 17.20 4.77 3.02
CA ILE A 83 17.79 5.36 4.23
C ILE A 83 19.28 5.54 4.02
N GLU A 84 19.75 6.74 4.34
CA GLU A 84 21.14 7.13 4.29
C GLU A 84 22.00 6.21 5.16
N SER A 85 23.19 5.87 4.68
CA SER A 85 24.05 4.82 5.27
C SER A 85 24.30 5.02 6.77
N ALA A 86 24.53 6.27 7.20
CA ALA A 86 24.76 6.66 8.60
C ALA A 86 23.54 6.45 9.53
N TYR A 87 22.35 6.25 8.97
CA TYR A 87 21.09 6.13 9.71
C TYR A 87 20.44 4.75 9.59
N ARG A 88 21.05 3.82 8.83
CA ARG A 88 20.61 2.43 8.74
C ARG A 88 20.71 1.70 10.08
N GLY A 89 19.94 0.63 10.24
CA GLY A 89 19.93 -0.18 11.47
C GLY A 89 19.21 0.43 12.68
N LYS A 90 18.79 1.70 12.63
CA LYS A 90 18.13 2.43 13.73
C LYS A 90 16.58 2.36 13.71
N GLY A 91 16.03 1.62 12.74
CA GLY A 91 14.58 1.40 12.60
C GLY A 91 13.81 2.56 11.95
N TYR A 92 14.49 3.54 11.34
CA TYR A 92 13.83 4.67 10.68
C TYR A 92 13.04 4.25 9.43
N ALA A 93 13.56 3.35 8.60
CA ALA A 93 12.82 2.80 7.46
C ALA A 93 11.48 2.19 7.88
N THR A 94 11.49 1.31 8.91
CA THR A 94 10.26 0.68 9.44
C THR A 94 9.26 1.70 9.93
N GLU A 95 9.72 2.77 10.58
CA GLU A 95 8.85 3.84 11.06
C GLU A 95 8.23 4.64 9.90
N ALA A 96 9.03 5.00 8.90
CA ALA A 96 8.58 5.72 7.71
C ALA A 96 7.59 4.88 6.89
N VAL A 97 7.91 3.62 6.61
CA VAL A 97 7.05 2.70 5.84
C VAL A 97 5.71 2.50 6.53
N ARG A 98 5.68 2.28 7.86
CA ARG A 98 4.40 2.15 8.60
C ARG A 98 3.56 3.41 8.48
N ALA A 99 4.16 4.58 8.63
CA ALA A 99 3.45 5.84 8.54
C ALA A 99 2.89 6.09 7.13
N MET A 100 3.68 5.80 6.09
CA MET A 100 3.25 5.93 4.70
C MET A 100 2.18 4.91 4.33
N CYS A 101 2.26 3.66 4.80
CA CYS A 101 1.18 2.69 4.62
C CYS A 101 -0.12 3.13 5.30
N ALA A 102 -0.04 3.66 6.52
CA ALA A 102 -1.20 4.20 7.21
C ALA A 102 -1.85 5.36 6.44
N TRP A 103 -1.03 6.28 5.91
CA TRP A 103 -1.52 7.34 5.04
C TRP A 103 -2.16 6.79 3.76
N GLY A 104 -1.48 5.89 3.04
CA GLY A 104 -1.97 5.31 1.80
C GLY A 104 -3.33 4.62 2.00
N PHE A 105 -3.45 3.78 3.04
CA PHE A 105 -4.71 3.12 3.39
C PHE A 105 -5.80 4.05 3.91
N SER A 106 -5.48 5.26 4.36
CA SER A 106 -6.49 6.27 4.68
C SER A 106 -7.16 6.85 3.43
N MET A 107 -6.48 6.76 2.28
CA MET A 107 -6.99 7.29 1.01
C MET A 107 -8.02 6.35 0.37
N PRO A 108 -9.07 6.89 -0.27
CA PRO A 108 -10.03 6.08 -1.01
C PRO A 108 -9.36 5.26 -2.12
N GLY A 109 -9.83 4.03 -2.33
CA GLY A 109 -9.34 3.16 -3.40
C GLY A 109 -7.99 2.49 -3.13
N CYS A 110 -7.25 2.83 -2.07
CA CYS A 110 -6.03 2.11 -1.71
C CYS A 110 -6.36 0.89 -0.83
N TYR A 111 -6.18 -0.31 -1.40
CA TYR A 111 -6.41 -1.59 -0.73
C TYR A 111 -5.15 -2.43 -0.57
N PHE A 112 -4.18 -2.27 -1.46
CA PHE A 112 -2.92 -3.00 -1.41
C PHE A 112 -1.75 -2.04 -1.62
N ILE A 113 -0.71 -2.19 -0.80
CA ILE A 113 0.56 -1.50 -0.99
C ILE A 113 1.61 -2.58 -1.23
N ARG A 114 2.34 -2.43 -2.33
CA ARG A 114 3.42 -3.33 -2.73
C ARG A 114 4.77 -2.67 -2.53
N ALA A 115 5.81 -3.50 -2.46
CA ALA A 115 7.19 -3.07 -2.51
C ALA A 115 8.00 -4.15 -3.20
N GLU A 116 9.03 -3.74 -3.94
CA GLU A 116 10.03 -4.65 -4.47
C GLU A 116 11.36 -4.46 -3.73
N THR A 117 12.12 -5.55 -3.60
CA THR A 117 13.45 -5.52 -3.00
C THR A 117 14.41 -6.34 -3.84
N GLU A 118 15.59 -5.79 -4.14
CA GLU A 118 16.67 -6.54 -4.77
C GLU A 118 16.97 -7.85 -4.03
N ASP A 119 17.27 -8.90 -4.82
CA ASP A 119 17.64 -10.20 -4.26
C ASP A 119 18.89 -10.09 -3.38
N GLY A 120 18.77 -10.52 -2.12
CA GLY A 120 19.84 -10.43 -1.13
C GLY A 120 19.84 -9.15 -0.30
N ASN A 121 18.94 -8.20 -0.55
CA ASN A 121 18.75 -7.02 0.30
C ASN A 121 17.98 -7.34 1.59
N SER A 122 18.61 -8.15 2.44
CA SER A 122 18.03 -8.63 3.70
C SER A 122 17.62 -7.50 4.66
N ALA A 123 18.21 -6.31 4.51
CA ALA A 123 17.83 -5.14 5.31
C ALA A 123 16.42 -4.64 4.94
N SER A 124 16.14 -4.52 3.64
CA SER A 124 14.82 -4.08 3.13
C SER A 124 13.74 -5.14 3.40
N GLU A 125 14.06 -6.42 3.19
CA GLU A 125 13.15 -7.53 3.50
C GLU A 125 12.74 -7.52 4.98
N ARG A 126 13.70 -7.39 5.91
CA ARG A 126 13.40 -7.28 7.35
C ARG A 126 12.54 -6.07 7.70
N VAL A 127 12.67 -4.97 6.96
CA VAL A 127 11.80 -3.78 7.16
C VAL A 127 10.37 -4.12 6.75
N LEU A 128 10.18 -4.73 5.58
CA LEU A 128 8.87 -5.11 5.06
C LEU A 128 8.18 -6.15 5.96
N GLU A 129 8.91 -7.18 6.41
CA GLU A 129 8.42 -8.16 7.38
C GLU A 129 7.94 -7.49 8.68
N LYS A 130 8.75 -6.60 9.25
CA LYS A 130 8.38 -5.83 10.45
C LYS A 130 7.16 -4.93 10.23
N CYS A 131 6.91 -4.52 8.99
CA CYS A 131 5.73 -3.73 8.63
C CYS A 131 4.49 -4.59 8.34
N GLY A 132 4.62 -5.93 8.34
CA GLY A 132 3.52 -6.86 8.09
C GLY A 132 3.27 -7.16 6.62
N PHE A 133 4.21 -6.82 5.73
CA PHE A 133 4.17 -7.25 4.34
C PHE A 133 4.42 -8.76 4.25
N ARG A 134 3.85 -9.38 3.22
CA ARG A 134 4.08 -10.78 2.88
C ARG A 134 4.71 -10.85 1.49
N ARG A 135 5.72 -11.70 1.32
CA ARG A 135 6.28 -12.00 0.01
C ARG A 135 5.23 -12.76 -0.82
N ILE A 136 4.94 -12.25 -2.01
CA ILE A 136 3.92 -12.80 -2.93
C ILE A 136 4.50 -13.32 -4.25
N GLY A 137 5.80 -13.11 -4.49
CA GLY A 137 6.50 -13.61 -5.68
C GLY A 137 7.79 -12.87 -5.96
N VAL A 138 8.13 -12.81 -7.25
CA VAL A 138 9.27 -12.06 -7.80
C VAL A 138 8.70 -11.03 -8.78
N GLY A 139 9.12 -9.77 -8.61
CA GLY A 139 8.81 -8.63 -9.44
C GLY A 139 9.91 -8.34 -10.47
N ARG A 140 10.06 -7.07 -10.84
CA ARG A 140 11.08 -6.63 -11.80
C ARG A 140 12.45 -6.47 -11.15
N GLU A 141 12.48 -5.92 -9.95
CA GLU A 141 13.69 -5.56 -9.20
C GLU A 141 14.13 -6.70 -8.26
N GLY A 142 13.28 -7.69 -8.00
CA GLY A 142 13.58 -8.84 -7.14
C GLY A 142 12.35 -9.36 -6.41
N ASN A 143 12.43 -9.52 -5.09
CA ASN A 143 11.30 -10.05 -4.30
C ASN A 143 10.13 -9.06 -4.24
N LEU A 144 8.93 -9.55 -4.59
CA LEU A 144 7.69 -8.78 -4.54
C LEU A 144 6.96 -9.01 -3.23
N TRP A 145 6.66 -7.93 -2.53
CA TRP A 145 6.00 -7.91 -1.23
C TRP A 145 4.67 -7.17 -1.30
N GLU A 146 3.71 -7.56 -0.48
CA GLU A 146 2.40 -6.92 -0.42
C GLU A 146 1.86 -6.89 1.01
N ILE A 147 1.25 -5.76 1.36
CA ILE A 147 0.39 -5.61 2.52
C ILE A 147 -1.02 -5.20 2.08
N GLU A 148 -2.03 -5.83 2.66
CA GLU A 148 -3.43 -5.52 2.43
C GLU A 148 -3.93 -4.56 3.51
N ARG A 149 -4.76 -3.59 3.11
CA ARG A 149 -5.39 -2.62 4.01
C ARG A 149 -6.05 -3.38 5.16
N PRO A 150 -5.67 -3.09 6.43
CA PRO A 150 -6.34 -3.68 7.56
C PRO A 150 -7.81 -3.23 7.58
N SER A 151 -8.69 -4.10 8.06
CA SER A 151 -10.08 -3.71 8.28
C SER A 151 -10.12 -2.54 9.24
N ALA A 152 -10.54 -1.39 8.74
CA ALA A 152 -10.74 -0.21 9.55
C ALA A 152 -12.25 0.08 9.50
N ALA A 153 -12.86 0.06 10.69
CA ALA A 153 -14.22 0.51 11.00
C ALA A 153 -15.38 -0.50 11.01
N THR A 154 -15.32 -1.67 10.36
CA THR A 154 -16.44 -2.63 10.44
C THR A 154 -16.58 -3.21 11.85
N ILE A 155 -15.49 -3.68 12.45
CA ILE A 155 -15.57 -4.33 13.77
C ILE A 155 -16.02 -3.36 14.88
N PRO A 156 -15.42 -2.15 15.04
CA PRO A 156 -15.87 -1.22 16.07
C PRO A 156 -17.30 -0.73 15.88
N ALA A 157 -17.75 -0.51 14.64
CA ALA A 157 -19.12 -0.09 14.35
C ALA A 157 -20.15 -1.18 14.72
N PHE A 158 -19.89 -2.42 14.32
CA PHE A 158 -20.77 -3.55 14.63
C PHE A 158 -20.71 -3.98 16.10
N LEU A 159 -19.56 -3.82 16.76
CA LEU A 159 -19.42 -3.99 18.20
C LEU A 159 -20.29 -2.97 18.95
N SER A 160 -20.25 -1.70 18.55
CA SER A 160 -21.08 -0.64 19.14
C SER A 160 -22.57 -0.91 18.94
N PHE A 161 -22.96 -1.32 17.72
CA PHE A 161 -24.33 -1.71 17.42
C PHE A 161 -24.79 -2.94 18.23
N GLY A 162 -23.93 -3.95 18.34
CA GLY A 162 -24.18 -5.14 19.15
C GLY A 162 -24.33 -4.81 20.64
N MET A 163 -23.53 -3.89 21.17
CA MET A 163 -23.65 -3.42 22.55
C MET A 163 -25.00 -2.72 22.80
N VAL A 164 -25.42 -1.81 21.91
CA VAL A 164 -26.69 -1.07 22.05
C VAL A 164 -27.89 -2.02 21.97
N THR A 165 -27.89 -2.95 21.01
CA THR A 165 -28.97 -3.93 20.88
C THR A 165 -28.99 -4.93 22.05
N GLY A 166 -27.81 -5.38 22.50
CA GLY A 166 -27.67 -6.25 23.67
C GLY A 166 -28.17 -5.61 24.97
N LEU A 167 -27.88 -4.33 25.19
CA LEU A 167 -28.41 -3.56 26.33
C LEU A 167 -29.94 -3.47 26.28
N ALA A 168 -30.52 -3.17 25.12
CA ALA A 168 -31.97 -3.08 24.96
C ALA A 168 -32.68 -4.42 25.23
N ILE A 169 -32.14 -5.53 24.71
CA ILE A 169 -32.68 -6.88 24.93
C ILE A 169 -32.51 -7.29 26.40
N GLY A 170 -31.34 -7.03 26.99
CA GLY A 170 -31.06 -7.35 28.39
C GLY A 170 -31.99 -6.63 29.36
N LEU A 171 -32.33 -5.37 29.07
CA LEU A 171 -33.31 -4.60 29.84
C LEU A 171 -34.71 -5.21 29.71
N ALA A 172 -35.16 -5.54 28.50
CA ALA A 172 -36.48 -6.10 28.26
C ALA A 172 -36.66 -7.52 28.85
N ALA A 173 -35.60 -8.32 28.85
CA ALA A 173 -35.61 -9.70 29.36
C ALA A 173 -35.30 -9.80 30.87
N GLY A 174 -34.96 -8.70 31.53
CA GLY A 174 -34.59 -8.69 32.95
C GLY A 174 -33.23 -9.36 33.25
N ASN A 175 -32.39 -9.58 32.24
CA ASN A 175 -31.06 -10.19 32.39
C ASN A 175 -30.02 -9.42 31.56
N MET A 176 -29.44 -8.40 32.19
CA MET A 176 -28.52 -7.46 31.53
C MET A 176 -27.19 -8.11 31.13
N GLU A 177 -26.66 -9.01 31.97
CA GLU A 177 -25.42 -9.74 31.67
C GLU A 177 -25.56 -10.59 30.40
N ALA A 178 -26.64 -11.38 30.31
CA ALA A 178 -26.91 -12.20 29.14
C ALA A 178 -27.12 -11.36 27.87
N GLY A 179 -27.88 -10.25 27.98
CA GLY A 179 -28.13 -9.34 26.86
C GLY A 179 -26.85 -8.71 26.30
N ILE A 180 -25.98 -8.18 27.17
CA ILE A 180 -24.70 -7.58 26.78
C ILE A 180 -23.79 -8.62 26.13
N CYS A 181 -23.64 -9.80 26.74
CA CYS A 181 -22.79 -10.88 26.21
C CYS A 181 -23.23 -11.31 24.80
N LEU A 182 -24.53 -11.54 24.61
CA LEU A 182 -25.09 -11.92 23.30
C LEU A 182 -24.92 -10.80 22.27
N GLY A 183 -25.16 -9.55 22.67
CA GLY A 183 -25.01 -8.38 21.80
C GLY A 183 -23.57 -8.18 21.33
N LEU A 184 -22.59 -8.23 22.23
CA LEU A 184 -21.17 -8.10 21.89
C LEU A 184 -20.68 -9.25 21.00
N PHE A 185 -21.11 -10.48 21.28
CA PHE A 185 -20.75 -11.64 20.46
C PHE A 185 -21.33 -11.54 19.04
N ALA A 186 -22.63 -11.25 18.94
CA ALA A 186 -23.31 -11.10 17.65
C ALA A 186 -22.73 -9.93 16.84
N GLY A 187 -22.49 -8.78 17.48
CA GLY A 187 -21.88 -7.61 16.85
C GLY A 187 -20.48 -7.90 16.33
N THR A 188 -19.62 -8.53 17.15
CA THR A 188 -18.26 -8.89 16.73
C THR A 188 -18.27 -9.90 15.58
N ALA A 189 -19.10 -10.95 15.68
CA ALA A 189 -19.22 -11.97 14.65
C ALA A 189 -19.71 -11.37 13.31
N ALA A 190 -20.73 -10.52 13.34
CA ALA A 190 -21.22 -9.82 12.14
C ALA A 190 -20.14 -8.92 11.53
N GLY A 191 -19.41 -8.17 12.38
CA GLY A 191 -18.31 -7.31 11.94
C GLY A 191 -17.18 -8.10 11.25
N ILE A 192 -16.80 -9.25 11.81
CA ILE A 192 -15.80 -10.16 11.21
C ILE A 192 -16.29 -10.72 9.89
N LEU A 193 -17.52 -11.23 9.83
CA LEU A 193 -18.08 -11.84 8.61
C LEU A 193 -18.15 -10.84 7.45
N LEU A 194 -18.59 -9.60 7.74
CA LEU A 194 -18.64 -8.54 6.72
C LEU A 194 -17.25 -8.12 6.27
N ASP A 195 -16.29 -8.01 7.18
CA ASP A 195 -14.90 -7.73 6.82
C ASP A 195 -14.31 -8.84 5.92
N LEU A 196 -14.52 -10.10 6.28
CA LEU A 196 -14.05 -11.24 5.50
C LEU A 196 -14.70 -11.29 4.11
N ALA A 197 -16.00 -10.98 4.03
CA ALA A 197 -16.72 -10.92 2.76
C ALA A 197 -16.15 -9.81 1.86
N ASP A 198 -15.89 -8.63 2.42
CA ASP A 198 -15.33 -7.50 1.67
C ASP A 198 -13.89 -7.79 1.20
N ARG A 199 -13.03 -8.33 2.06
CA ARG A 199 -11.68 -8.78 1.65
C ARG A 199 -11.72 -9.84 0.56
N LYS A 200 -12.63 -10.82 0.69
CA LYS A 200 -12.82 -11.86 -0.33
C LYS A 200 -13.26 -11.25 -1.66
N LYS A 201 -14.11 -10.23 -1.64
CA LYS A 201 -14.54 -9.48 -2.82
C LYS A 201 -13.36 -8.75 -3.47
N ARG A 202 -12.55 -8.00 -2.69
CA ARG A 202 -11.36 -7.29 -3.19
C ARG A 202 -10.37 -8.26 -3.85
N ARG A 203 -10.04 -9.36 -3.17
CA ARG A 203 -9.14 -10.41 -3.70
C ARG A 203 -9.69 -11.07 -4.96
N ARG A 204 -10.99 -11.38 -5.01
CA ARG A 204 -11.64 -11.94 -6.20
C ARG A 204 -11.59 -10.99 -7.38
N GLY A 205 -11.83 -9.69 -7.17
CA GLY A 205 -11.72 -8.66 -8.21
C GLY A 205 -10.33 -8.67 -8.84
N LYS A 206 -9.30 -8.55 -8.00
CA LYS A 206 -7.89 -8.62 -8.39
C LYS A 206 -7.54 -9.91 -9.16
N THR A 207 -7.98 -11.07 -8.67
CA THR A 207 -7.75 -12.34 -9.35
C THR A 207 -8.44 -12.42 -10.71
N ALA A 208 -9.70 -12.00 -10.80
CA ALA A 208 -10.47 -12.02 -12.04
C ALA A 208 -9.85 -11.11 -13.10
N GLU A 209 -9.38 -9.93 -12.72
CA GLU A 209 -8.70 -9.01 -13.62
C GLU A 209 -7.37 -9.58 -14.12
N LYS A 210 -6.56 -10.19 -13.23
CA LYS A 210 -5.32 -10.88 -13.61
C LYS A 210 -5.57 -11.95 -14.69
N TYR A 211 -6.63 -12.75 -14.56
CA TYR A 211 -7.00 -13.75 -15.57
C TYR A 211 -7.50 -13.13 -16.88
N ARG A 212 -8.21 -11.99 -16.83
CA ARG A 212 -8.63 -11.27 -18.04
C ARG A 212 -7.44 -10.74 -18.82
N ALA A 213 -6.53 -10.04 -18.15
CA ALA A 213 -5.30 -9.52 -18.77
C ALA A 213 -4.46 -10.64 -19.40
N ALA A 214 -4.32 -11.79 -18.73
CA ALA A 214 -3.62 -12.95 -19.28
C ALA A 214 -4.28 -13.50 -20.56
N ARG A 215 -5.62 -13.57 -20.61
CA ARG A 215 -6.36 -14.01 -21.81
C ARG A 215 -6.23 -13.03 -22.97
N GLU A 216 -6.25 -11.72 -22.69
CA GLU A 216 -6.07 -10.68 -23.70
C GLU A 216 -4.66 -10.70 -24.30
N ASN A 217 -3.63 -10.87 -23.47
CA ASN A 217 -2.25 -10.99 -23.94
C ASN A 217 -2.05 -12.25 -24.79
N ALA A 218 -2.53 -13.41 -24.33
CA ALA A 218 -2.46 -14.65 -25.12
C ALA A 218 -3.20 -14.52 -26.47
N ALA A 219 -4.34 -13.82 -26.50
CA ALA A 219 -5.08 -13.56 -27.73
C ALA A 219 -4.38 -12.56 -28.68
N ARG A 220 -3.51 -11.68 -28.17
CA ARG A 220 -2.67 -10.80 -29.00
C ARG A 220 -1.50 -11.57 -29.60
N GLU A 221 -0.79 -12.37 -28.80
CA GLU A 221 0.32 -13.22 -29.26
C GLU A 221 -0.14 -14.18 -30.37
N LEU A 222 -1.29 -14.83 -30.19
CA LEU A 222 -1.91 -15.68 -31.22
C LEU A 222 -2.24 -14.93 -32.52
N LYS A 223 -2.58 -13.64 -32.45
CA LYS A 223 -2.86 -12.83 -33.65
C LYS A 223 -1.57 -12.39 -34.35
N ASP A 224 -0.55 -12.03 -33.59
CA ASP A 224 0.75 -11.62 -34.12
C ASP A 224 1.46 -12.80 -34.81
N ASP A 225 1.36 -14.02 -34.25
CA ASP A 225 1.88 -15.24 -34.88
C ASP A 225 1.15 -15.55 -36.20
N THR A 226 -0.19 -15.46 -36.25
CA THR A 226 -0.94 -15.68 -37.50
C THR A 226 -0.69 -14.63 -38.58
N ASN A 227 -0.23 -13.44 -38.22
CA ASN A 227 0.12 -12.39 -39.18
C ASN A 227 1.56 -12.53 -39.73
N ASN A 228 2.43 -13.25 -39.03
CA ASN A 228 3.82 -13.46 -39.43
C ASN A 228 4.00 -14.67 -40.38
N ASP A 229 3.07 -15.63 -40.35
CA ASP A 229 3.04 -16.78 -41.27
C ASP A 229 2.60 -16.44 -42.72
N GLY A 230 2.29 -15.16 -43.00
CA GLY A 230 1.79 -14.68 -44.29
C GLY A 230 2.79 -13.96 -45.20
N GLN A 231 4.07 -13.83 -44.80
CA GLN A 231 5.13 -13.24 -45.63
C GLN A 231 6.01 -14.35 -46.21
N PRO A 232 5.80 -14.81 -47.46
CA PRO A 232 6.73 -15.71 -48.11
C PRO A 232 8.04 -14.96 -48.41
N HIS A 233 9.16 -15.55 -47.99
CA HIS A 233 10.51 -15.19 -48.42
C HIS A 233 10.72 -15.42 -49.92
#